data_AF-A0AAQ3RN18-F1
#
_entry.id   AF-A0AAQ3RN18-F1
#
_cell.length_a   1.000
_cell.length_b   1.000
_cell.length_c   1.000
_cell.angle_alpha   90.00
_cell.angle_beta   90.00
_cell.angle_gamma   90.00
#
_symmetry.space_group_name_H-M   'P 1'
#
loop_
_entity.id
_entity.type
_entity.pdbx_description
1 polymer ?
#
loop_
_entity_poly.entity_id
_entity_poly.type
_entity_poly.pdbx_seq_one_letter_code
_entity_poly.pdbx_strand_id
1 'polypeptide(L)'
;MKNVPFVVGDHVTMRPPDTNKPPYVARVEKIEPCRKNDVKVHVRWYYRPEDSIGGRRRFHGVKELFLSDHYDVQSAHAIEGKCVVHSFKNYTKLQDVAAEDYYYRFEYKAATGTFTPDRVVV
;
A
#
# COMPACT_ATOMS: atom_id res chain seq x y z
N MET A 1 -21.25 6.18 -2.96
CA MET A 1 -20.10 5.43 -2.43
C MET A 1 -20.10 4.07 -3.12
N LYS A 2 -19.06 3.72 -3.87
CA LYS A 2 -18.95 2.37 -4.44
C LYS A 2 -18.69 1.43 -3.26
N ASN A 3 -19.64 0.55 -2.95
CA ASN A 3 -19.49 -0.44 -1.90
C ASN A 3 -18.62 -1.58 -2.45
N VAL A 4 -17.30 -1.37 -2.50
CA VAL A 4 -16.37 -2.37 -3.02
C VAL A 4 -16.15 -3.40 -1.91
N PRO A 5 -16.58 -4.66 -2.09
CA PRO A 5 -16.34 -5.69 -1.09
C PRO A 5 -14.84 -5.97 -0.99
N PHE A 6 -14.30 -6.03 0.22
CA PHE A 6 -12.92 -6.37 0.52
C PHE A 6 -12.85 -7.36 1.68
N VAL A 7 -11.78 -8.14 1.72
CA VAL A 7 -11.50 -9.14 2.76
C VAL A 7 -10.09 -8.97 3.31
N VAL A 8 -9.78 -9.66 4.42
CA VAL A 8 -8.41 -9.71 4.95
C VAL A 8 -7.46 -10.29 3.89
N GLY A 9 -6.31 -9.65 3.72
CA GLY A 9 -5.32 -9.96 2.70
C GLY A 9 -5.46 -9.14 1.41
N ASP A 10 -6.59 -8.47 1.19
CA ASP A 10 -6.74 -7.57 0.05
C ASP A 10 -5.84 -6.33 0.18
N HIS A 11 -5.50 -5.77 -0.98
CA HIS A 11 -4.85 -4.47 -1.09
C HIS A 11 -5.89 -3.42 -1.47
N VAL A 12 -5.84 -2.28 -0.80
CA VAL A 12 -6.82 -1.20 -0.96
C VAL A 12 -6.12 0.15 -1.14
N THR A 13 -6.78 1.02 -1.88
CA THR A 13 -6.44 2.44 -1.93
C THR A 13 -7.27 3.20 -0.90
N MET A 14 -6.64 4.08 -0.13
CA MET A 14 -7.28 4.85 0.93
C MET A 14 -7.12 6.34 0.67
N ARG A 15 -8.17 7.10 0.98
CA ARG A 15 -8.19 8.55 0.83
C ARG A 15 -7.14 9.20 1.74
N PRO A 16 -6.24 10.02 1.20
CA PRO A 16 -5.30 10.78 2.01
C PRO A 16 -6.01 11.98 2.67
N PRO A 17 -5.49 12.49 3.80
CA PRO A 17 -5.98 13.74 4.39
C PRO A 17 -5.83 14.95 3.46
N ASP A 18 -4.74 14.99 2.68
CA ASP A 18 -4.51 15.98 1.63
C ASP A 18 -4.96 15.42 0.29
N THR A 19 -6.07 15.93 -0.25
CA THR A 19 -6.67 15.46 -1.50
C THR A 19 -5.84 15.74 -2.75
N ASN A 20 -4.76 16.53 -2.64
CA ASN A 20 -3.81 16.73 -3.73
C ASN A 20 -2.80 15.58 -3.83
N LYS A 21 -2.70 14.73 -2.81
CA LYS A 21 -1.83 13.56 -2.83
C LYS A 21 -2.51 12.37 -3.49
N PRO A 22 -1.74 11.48 -4.15
CA PRO A 22 -2.29 10.23 -4.63
C PRO A 22 -2.83 9.39 -3.46
N PRO A 23 -3.81 8.50 -3.71
CA PRO A 23 -4.32 7.59 -2.71
C PRO A 23 -3.21 6.77 -2.05
N TYR A 24 -3.32 6.58 -0.73
CA TYR A 24 -2.46 5.68 0.02
C TYR A 24 -2.77 4.24 -0.33
N VAL A 25 -1.79 3.36 -0.24
CA VAL A 25 -1.96 1.93 -0.50
C VAL A 25 -1.71 1.16 0.78
N ALA A 26 -2.60 0.23 1.11
CA ALA A 26 -2.48 -0.57 2.31
C ALA A 26 -2.91 -2.02 2.07
N ARG A 27 -2.38 -2.94 2.87
CA ARG A 27 -2.89 -4.30 3.01
C ARG A 27 -3.87 -4.36 4.18
N VAL A 28 -5.02 -4.99 3.99
CA VAL A 28 -5.98 -5.25 5.06
C VAL A 28 -5.50 -6.43 5.89
N GLU A 29 -5.19 -6.19 7.16
CA GLU A 29 -4.68 -7.20 8.10
C GLU A 29 -5.80 -7.78 8.98
N LYS A 30 -6.79 -6.97 9.34
CA LYS A 30 -7.96 -7.40 10.12
C LYS A 30 -9.15 -6.49 9.85
N ILE A 31 -10.34 -7.07 9.84
CA ILE A 31 -11.61 -6.33 9.78
C ILE A 31 -12.30 -6.49 11.13
N GLU A 32 -12.67 -5.39 11.76
CA GLU A 32 -13.26 -5.36 13.09
C GLU A 32 -14.60 -4.61 13.05
N PRO A 33 -15.73 -5.31 13.25
CA PRO A 33 -17.03 -4.66 13.36
C PRO A 33 -17.09 -3.84 14.65
N CYS A 34 -17.58 -2.61 14.54
CA CYS A 34 -17.75 -1.71 15.68
C CYS A 34 -19.24 -1.45 15.97
N ARG A 35 -19.52 -0.78 17.08
CA ARG A 35 -20.89 -0.40 17.44
C ARG A 35 -21.44 0.60 16.40
N LYS A 36 -22.76 0.59 16.17
CA LYS A 36 -23.48 1.47 15.23
C LYS A 36 -23.17 1.26 13.74
N ASN A 37 -22.92 0.01 13.32
CA ASN A 37 -22.71 -0.35 11.91
C ASN A 37 -21.47 0.31 11.25
N ASP A 38 -20.51 0.73 12.08
CA ASP A 38 -19.20 1.19 11.64
C ASP A 38 -18.22 0.01 11.60
N VAL A 39 -17.26 0.06 10.68
CA VAL A 39 -16.27 -0.99 10.48
C VAL A 39 -14.89 -0.37 10.55
N LYS A 40 -14.06 -0.89 11.46
CA LYS A 40 -12.64 -0.55 11.55
C LYS A 40 -11.84 -1.59 10.78
N VAL A 41 -10.81 -1.11 10.09
CA VAL A 41 -9.86 -1.94 9.36
C VAL A 41 -8.48 -1.72 9.96
N HIS A 42 -7.85 -2.80 10.39
CA HIS A 42 -6.43 -2.79 10.73
C HIS A 42 -5.67 -2.99 9.44
N VAL A 43 -4.73 -2.09 9.17
CA VAL A 43 -4.02 -2.03 7.90
C VAL A 43 -2.53 -2.00 8.11
N ARG A 44 -1.80 -2.49 7.12
CA ARG A 44 -0.35 -2.35 6.99
C ARG A 44 -0.05 -1.46 5.80
N TRP A 45 0.67 -0.36 6.02
CA TRP A 45 0.88 0.64 4.99
C TRP A 45 1.96 0.23 3.99
N TYR A 46 1.72 0.59 2.74
CA TYR A 46 2.75 0.67 1.72
C TYR A 46 3.18 2.12 1.52
N TYR A 47 4.48 2.35 1.52
CA TYR A 47 5.05 3.67 1.27
C TYR A 47 5.39 3.82 -0.21
N ARG A 48 5.10 4.99 -0.78
CA ARG A 48 5.65 5.35 -2.08
C ARG A 48 7.10 5.81 -1.91
N PRO A 49 7.95 5.68 -2.93
CA PRO A 49 9.30 6.21 -2.92
C PRO A 49 9.41 7.66 -2.44
N GLU A 50 8.47 8.51 -2.85
CA GLU A 50 8.38 9.93 -2.50
C GLU A 50 8.14 10.16 -1.01
N ASP A 51 7.43 9.25 -0.35
CA ASP A 51 7.06 9.34 1.06
C ASP A 51 8.10 8.69 1.98
N SER A 52 9.15 8.09 1.42
CA SER A 52 10.26 7.53 2.20
C SER A 52 11.24 8.62 2.65
N ILE A 53 11.92 8.40 3.78
CA ILE A 53 12.93 9.34 4.32
C ILE A 53 14.02 9.67 3.28
N GLY A 54 14.40 8.67 2.46
CA GLY A 54 15.42 8.85 1.42
C GLY A 54 14.91 9.41 0.10
N GLY A 55 13.59 9.60 -0.05
CA GLY A 55 12.95 10.05 -1.27
C GLY A 55 13.06 9.09 -2.47
N ARG A 56 12.47 9.49 -3.60
CA ARG A 56 12.54 8.73 -4.85
C ARG A 56 13.96 8.74 -5.43
N ARG A 57 14.46 7.55 -5.81
CA ARG A 57 15.72 7.34 -6.51
C ARG A 57 15.48 6.92 -7.95
N ARG A 58 16.51 7.04 -8.80
CA ARG A 58 16.42 6.75 -10.25
C ARG A 58 16.02 5.31 -10.57
N PHE A 59 16.36 4.35 -9.70
CA PHE A 59 16.03 2.94 -9.90
C PHE A 59 14.62 2.58 -9.40
N HIS A 60 13.90 3.51 -8.75
CA HIS A 60 12.55 3.24 -8.28
C HIS A 60 11.54 3.32 -9.43
N GLY A 61 10.75 2.26 -9.60
CA GLY A 61 9.70 2.24 -10.62
C GLY A 61 8.53 3.16 -10.30
N VAL A 62 7.76 3.52 -11.34
CA VAL A 62 6.57 4.39 -11.20
C VAL A 62 5.49 3.75 -10.32
N LYS A 63 5.30 2.44 -10.46
CA LYS A 63 4.33 1.63 -9.68
C LYS A 63 4.92 0.97 -8.43
N GLU A 64 6.15 1.35 -8.05
CA GLU A 64 6.85 0.75 -6.92
C GLU A 64 6.30 1.26 -5.58
N LEU A 65 6.18 0.34 -4.64
CA LEU A 65 5.79 0.53 -3.26
C LEU A 65 6.77 -0.20 -2.33
N PHE A 66 6.83 0.25 -1.08
CA PHE A 66 7.61 -0.38 -0.03
C PHE A 66 6.69 -0.92 1.06
N LEU A 67 6.80 -2.22 1.36
CA LEU A 67 6.02 -2.85 2.41
C LEU A 67 6.57 -2.41 3.77
N SER A 68 5.83 -1.57 4.51
CA SER A 68 6.37 -0.99 5.74
C SER A 68 6.12 -1.84 6.98
N ASP A 69 6.77 -1.53 8.10
CA ASP A 69 6.40 -2.02 9.45
C ASP A 69 5.35 -1.14 10.15
N HIS A 70 4.73 -0.20 9.42
CA HIS A 70 3.73 0.71 9.95
C HIS A 70 2.32 0.09 9.86
N TYR A 71 1.78 -0.25 11.02
CA TYR A 71 0.41 -0.72 11.21
C TYR A 71 -0.46 0.37 11.80
N ASP A 72 -1.71 0.44 11.37
CA ASP A 72 -2.66 1.44 11.84
C ASP A 72 -4.11 0.91 11.80
N VAL A 73 -5.04 1.62 12.44
CA VAL A 73 -6.47 1.33 12.44
C VAL A 73 -7.22 2.49 11.80
N GLN A 74 -7.91 2.21 10.71
CA GLN A 74 -8.65 3.20 9.94
C GLN A 74 -10.13 2.85 9.85
N SER A 75 -10.98 3.83 9.54
CA SER A 75 -12.37 3.57 9.19
C SER A 75 -12.45 2.97 7.78
N ALA A 76 -13.31 1.98 7.59
CA ALA A 76 -13.60 1.43 6.26
C ALA A 76 -14.12 2.49 5.27
N HIS A 77 -14.67 3.61 5.76
CA HIS A 77 -15.11 4.72 4.92
C HIS A 77 -13.98 5.45 4.19
N ALA A 78 -12.73 5.31 4.65
CA ALA A 78 -11.57 5.86 3.98
C ALA A 78 -11.12 5.04 2.76
N ILE A 79 -11.63 3.81 2.58
CA ILE A 79 -11.31 2.97 1.43
C ILE A 79 -12.01 3.51 0.18
N GLU A 80 -11.24 3.77 -0.87
CA GLU A 80 -11.75 4.28 -2.16
C GLU A 80 -11.90 3.17 -3.20
N GLY A 81 -11.14 2.08 -3.06
CA GLY A 81 -11.19 0.94 -3.97
C GLY A 81 -10.18 -0.15 -3.63
N LYS A 82 -10.24 -1.25 -4.40
CA LYS A 82 -9.23 -2.32 -4.38
C LYS A 82 -8.12 -2.02 -5.37
N CYS A 83 -6.93 -2.50 -5.06
CA CYS A 83 -5.79 -2.51 -5.96
C CYS A 83 -5.09 -3.87 -5.89
N VAL A 84 -4.05 -4.07 -6.72
CA VAL A 84 -3.24 -5.28 -6.70
C VAL A 84 -1.80 -4.90 -6.46
N VAL A 85 -1.20 -5.47 -5.42
CA VAL A 85 0.22 -5.29 -5.11
C VAL A 85 0.92 -6.63 -5.32
N HIS A 86 1.74 -6.67 -6.36
CA HIS A 86 2.46 -7.87 -6.78
C HIS A 86 3.82 -7.97 -6.08
N SER A 87 4.31 -9.19 -5.91
CA SER A 87 5.76 -9.37 -5.77
C SER A 87 6.43 -8.95 -7.07
N PHE A 88 7.65 -8.40 -7.00
CA PHE A 88 8.37 -7.96 -8.19
C PHE A 88 8.48 -9.06 -9.26
N LYS A 89 8.74 -10.31 -8.86
CA LYS A 89 8.78 -11.47 -9.78
C LYS A 89 7.49 -11.69 -10.56
N ASN A 90 6.34 -11.42 -9.96
CA ASN A 90 5.04 -11.58 -10.63
C ASN A 90 4.71 -10.35 -11.47
N TYR A 91 5.05 -9.16 -10.97
CA TYR A 91 4.85 -7.91 -11.70
C TYR A 91 5.59 -7.89 -13.05
N THR A 92 6.84 -8.37 -13.10
CA THR A 92 7.62 -8.42 -14.35
C THR A 92 7.08 -9.40 -15.39
N LYS A 93 6.07 -10.21 -15.04
CA LYS A 93 5.42 -11.16 -15.96
C LYS A 93 4.10 -10.65 -16.53
N LEU A 94 3.61 -9.49 -16.07
CA LEU A 94 2.41 -8.89 -16.59
C LEU A 94 2.64 -8.48 -18.05
N GLN A 95 1.71 -8.83 -18.94
CA GLN A 95 1.73 -8.39 -20.34
C GLN A 95 1.36 -6.90 -20.42
N ASP A 96 0.33 -6.50 -19.67
CA ASP A 96 -0.13 -5.13 -19.54
C ASP A 96 -0.24 -4.77 -18.05
N VAL A 97 0.21 -3.56 -17.71
CA VAL A 97 0.15 -3.03 -16.34
C VAL A 97 -1.06 -2.11 -16.23
N ALA A 98 -2.05 -2.48 -15.42
CA ALA A 98 -3.23 -1.67 -15.17
C ALA A 98 -2.94 -0.45 -14.27
N ALA A 99 -3.90 0.46 -14.16
CA ALA A 99 -3.75 1.63 -13.30
C ALA A 99 -3.64 1.22 -11.81
N GLU A 100 -4.31 0.14 -11.45
CA GLU A 100 -4.45 -0.41 -10.10
C GLU A 100 -3.33 -1.40 -9.73
N ASP A 101 -2.43 -1.71 -10.67
CA ASP A 101 -1.29 -2.59 -10.43
C ASP A 101 -0.12 -1.82 -9.81
N TYR A 102 0.41 -2.39 -8.73
CA TYR A 102 1.61 -1.96 -8.02
C TYR A 102 2.52 -3.14 -7.78
N TYR A 103 3.76 -2.87 -7.36
CA TYR A 103 4.64 -3.93 -6.89
C TYR A 103 5.52 -3.49 -5.74
N TYR A 104 6.05 -4.47 -5.02
CA TYR A 104 7.08 -4.26 -4.01
C TYR A 104 8.21 -5.27 -4.18
N ARG A 105 9.41 -4.82 -3.81
CA ARG A 105 10.63 -5.65 -3.69
C ARG A 105 11.44 -5.36 -2.42
N PHE A 106 11.04 -4.34 -1.67
CA PHE A 106 11.66 -3.99 -0.40
C PHE A 106 10.63 -3.93 0.71
N GLU A 107 11.05 -4.36 1.89
CA GLU A 107 10.46 -3.94 3.15
C GLU A 107 11.12 -2.64 3.63
N TYR A 108 10.37 -1.82 4.36
CA TYR A 108 10.79 -0.49 4.80
C TYR A 108 10.46 -0.28 6.27
N LYS A 109 11.43 0.13 7.08
CA LYS A 109 11.18 0.53 8.47
C LYS A 109 10.84 2.00 8.54
N ALA A 110 9.58 2.31 8.84
CA ALA A 110 9.06 3.68 8.75
C ALA A 110 9.78 4.67 9.69
N ALA A 111 10.19 4.20 10.88
CA ALA A 111 10.87 5.03 11.86
C ALA A 111 12.34 5.33 11.52
N THR A 112 13.06 4.39 10.91
CA THR A 112 14.51 4.50 10.67
C THR A 112 14.88 4.76 9.21
N GLY A 113 13.95 4.54 8.27
CA GLY A 113 14.21 4.68 6.85
C GLY A 113 15.00 3.53 6.24
N THR A 114 15.22 2.43 6.98
CA THR A 114 16.04 1.30 6.53
C THR A 114 15.24 0.34 5.66
N PHE A 115 15.91 -0.24 4.66
CA PHE A 115 15.31 -1.17 3.71
C PHE A 115 15.83 -2.60 3.90
N THR A 116 14.96 -3.57 3.60
CA THR A 116 15.31 -5.00 3.51
C THR A 116 14.84 -5.55 2.16
N PRO A 117 15.70 -6.21 1.37
CA PRO A 117 17.14 -6.34 1.56
C PRO A 117 17.86 -4.98 1.45
N ASP A 118 18.99 -4.86 2.13
CA ASP A 118 19.87 -3.69 2.14
C ASP A 118 20.67 -3.52 0.83
N ARG A 119 20.75 -4.59 0.02
CA ARG A 119 21.38 -4.59 -1.30
C ARG A 119 20.35 -4.73 -2.41
N VAL A 120 20.38 -3.78 -3.34
CA VAL A 120 19.73 -3.92 -4.65
C VAL A 120 20.65 -4.77 -5.51
N VAL A 121 20.28 -6.02 -5.80
CA VAL A 121 20.97 -6.79 -6.84
C VAL A 121 20.51 -6.20 -8.17
N VAL A 122 21.41 -5.50 -8.86
CA VAL A 122 21.18 -4.91 -10.18
C VAL A 122 21.48 -5.95 -11.25
#